data_AF-A0A2X3F0J6-F1
#
_entry.id   AF-A0A2X3F0J6-F1
#
_cell.length_a   1.000
_cell.length_b   1.000
_cell.length_c   1.000
_cell.angle_alpha   90.00
_cell.angle_beta   90.00
_cell.angle_gamma   90.00
#
_symmetry.space_group_name_H-M   'P 1'
#
loop_
_entity.id
_entity.type
_entity.pdbx_description
1 polymer ?
#
loop_
_entity_poly.entity_id
_entity_poly.type
_entity_poly.pdbx_seq_one_letter_code
_entity_poly.pdbx_strand_id
1 'polypeptide(L)'
;MAFVGDTPDYVFDNAFCSGLDEAHSLLTSMIAEIEEYGIDGNFIETKNDPVALVELICHQFHKVARQLQQRHDNRQTIEINDEYDVQDLFHALLKIHFEDVRPEEYTPSYAGSSTRVDFLLKNEKIIIELKKTRKNLKQKEVGEQLIVDIAHYQTHPDCETLVCFVYDPEGRIANPIGVENDLERCTNSISVKVIISPK
;
A
#
# COMPACT_ATOMS: atom_id res chain seq x y z
N MET A 1 -55.84 16.40 54.86
CA MET A 1 -54.86 15.44 55.44
C MET A 1 -53.91 15.11 54.30
N ALA A 2 -52.71 15.67 54.32
CA ALA A 2 -51.72 15.49 53.25
C ALA A 2 -50.98 14.17 53.50
N PHE A 3 -51.03 13.23 52.55
CA PHE A 3 -50.15 12.08 52.54
C PHE A 3 -48.94 12.43 51.66
N VAL A 4 -47.82 12.76 52.31
CA VAL A 4 -46.51 12.76 51.67
C VAL A 4 -46.05 11.31 51.66
N GLY A 5 -46.26 10.62 50.54
CA GLY A 5 -45.70 9.29 50.33
C GLY A 5 -44.28 9.45 49.82
N ASP A 6 -43.32 9.68 50.72
CA ASP A 6 -41.90 9.57 50.36
C ASP A 6 -41.62 8.09 50.06
N THR A 7 -41.17 7.82 48.84
CA THR A 7 -40.70 6.50 48.43
C THR A 7 -39.55 6.10 49.37
N PRO A 8 -39.64 4.99 50.10
CA PRO A 8 -38.62 4.61 51.07
C PRO A 8 -37.24 4.41 50.43
N ASP A 9 -36.17 4.85 51.10
CA ASP A 9 -34.79 4.80 50.59
C ASP A 9 -34.37 3.41 50.08
N TYR A 10 -34.82 2.33 50.75
CA TYR A 10 -34.53 0.96 50.33
C TYR A 10 -35.10 0.59 48.94
N VAL A 11 -36.14 1.28 48.49
CA VAL A 11 -36.73 1.08 47.15
C VAL A 11 -35.82 1.69 46.09
N PHE A 12 -35.19 2.83 46.38
CA PHE A 12 -34.19 3.44 45.50
C PHE A 12 -32.91 2.61 45.46
N ASP A 13 -32.42 2.13 46.60
CA ASP A 13 -31.24 1.27 46.66
C ASP A 13 -31.45 -0.05 45.91
N ASN A 14 -32.62 -0.68 46.07
CA ASN A 14 -32.95 -1.90 45.33
C ASN A 14 -33.09 -1.65 43.82
N ALA A 15 -33.69 -0.53 43.41
CA ALA A 15 -33.78 -0.17 42.01
C ALA A 15 -32.40 0.13 41.41
N PHE A 16 -31.51 0.78 42.18
CA PHE A 16 -30.14 1.06 41.78
C PHE A 16 -29.31 -0.21 41.61
N CYS A 17 -29.35 -1.11 42.59
CA CYS A 17 -28.67 -2.41 42.51
C CYS A 17 -29.20 -3.25 41.35
N SER A 18 -30.53 -3.30 41.17
CA SER A 18 -31.14 -4.00 40.04
C SER A 18 -30.71 -3.41 38.69
N GLY A 19 -30.60 -2.09 38.58
CA GLY A 19 -30.12 -1.43 37.36
C GLY A 19 -28.64 -1.69 37.08
N LEU A 20 -27.80 -1.79 38.12
CA LEU A 20 -26.40 -2.19 37.98
C LEU A 20 -26.25 -3.64 37.53
N ASP A 21 -27.02 -4.55 38.10
CA ASP A 21 -27.01 -5.96 37.70
C ASP A 21 -27.46 -6.11 36.24
N GLU A 22 -28.50 -5.39 35.83
CA GLU A 22 -28.97 -5.38 34.44
C GLU A 22 -27.91 -4.82 33.47
N ALA A 23 -27.27 -3.70 33.83
CA ALA A 23 -26.17 -3.14 33.04
C ALA A 23 -24.98 -4.09 32.94
N HIS A 24 -24.63 -4.76 34.05
CA HIS A 24 -23.55 -5.75 34.08
C HIS A 24 -23.87 -6.96 33.21
N SER A 25 -25.11 -7.48 33.28
CA SER A 25 -25.57 -8.58 32.42
C SER A 25 -25.53 -8.21 30.94
N LEU A 26 -25.97 -7.01 30.57
CA LEU A 26 -25.91 -6.51 29.19
C LEU A 26 -24.46 -6.43 28.70
N LEU A 27 -23.57 -5.81 29.47
CA LEU A 27 -22.15 -5.69 29.09
C LEU A 27 -21.47 -7.05 28.99
N THR A 28 -21.76 -7.97 29.91
CA THR A 28 -21.21 -9.34 29.88
C THR A 28 -21.68 -10.09 28.64
N SER A 29 -22.96 -9.95 28.26
CA SER A 29 -23.49 -10.53 27.03
C SER A 29 -22.81 -9.96 25.79
N MET A 30 -22.59 -8.64 25.73
CA MET A 30 -21.91 -7.99 24.60
C MET A 30 -20.45 -8.43 24.49
N ILE A 31 -19.75 -8.58 25.62
CA ILE A 31 -18.36 -9.09 25.63
C ILE A 31 -18.31 -10.54 25.14
N ALA A 32 -19.20 -11.40 25.63
CA ALA A 32 -19.25 -12.80 25.21
C ALA A 32 -19.53 -12.93 23.70
N GLU A 33 -20.43 -12.10 23.16
CA GLU A 33 -20.73 -12.06 21.73
C GLU A 33 -19.51 -11.60 20.90
N ILE A 34 -18.76 -10.61 21.40
CA ILE A 34 -17.51 -10.15 20.78
C ILE A 34 -16.42 -11.24 20.82
N GLU A 35 -16.30 -11.98 21.92
CA GLU A 35 -15.33 -13.06 22.05
C GLU A 35 -15.68 -14.28 21.18
N GLU A 36 -16.99 -14.57 21.02
CA GLU A 36 -17.48 -15.72 20.26
C GLU A 36 -17.51 -15.46 18.75
N TYR A 37 -17.89 -14.26 18.32
CA TYR A 37 -18.13 -13.92 16.91
C TYR A 37 -17.16 -12.87 16.34
N GLY A 38 -16.34 -12.23 17.17
CA GLY A 38 -15.51 -11.10 16.76
C GLY A 38 -16.30 -9.80 16.60
N ILE A 39 -15.59 -8.67 16.49
CA ILE A 39 -16.19 -7.35 16.20
C ILE A 39 -16.26 -7.17 14.68
N ASP A 40 -16.98 -8.05 13.98
CA ASP A 40 -17.16 -7.97 12.53
C ASP A 40 -18.21 -6.90 12.14
N GLY A 41 -18.28 -5.84 12.94
CA GLY A 41 -18.86 -4.55 12.62
C GLY A 41 -17.77 -3.54 12.30
N ASN A 42 -16.92 -3.84 11.31
CA ASN A 42 -16.10 -2.89 10.54
C ASN A 42 -15.54 -1.64 11.29
N PHE A 43 -15.04 -1.78 12.52
CA PHE A 43 -14.04 -0.85 13.03
C PHE A 43 -12.70 -1.28 12.46
N ILE A 44 -12.52 -0.91 11.20
CA ILE A 44 -11.25 -1.09 10.53
C ILE A 44 -10.27 -0.10 11.18
N GLU A 45 -9.51 -0.56 12.17
CA GLU A 45 -8.09 -0.22 12.14
C GLU A 45 -7.55 -0.88 10.87
N THR A 46 -7.76 -0.21 9.72
CA THR A 46 -7.09 -0.56 8.48
C THR A 46 -5.62 -0.27 8.72
N LYS A 47 -4.89 -1.21 9.31
CA LYS A 47 -3.50 -1.37 8.94
C LYS A 47 -3.55 -1.91 7.51
N ASN A 48 -3.79 -1.00 6.56
CA ASN A 48 -3.82 -1.32 5.14
C ASN A 48 -2.53 -2.09 4.86
N ASP A 49 -2.64 -3.29 4.30
CA ASP A 49 -1.49 -4.07 3.88
C ASP A 49 -0.56 -3.17 3.04
N PRO A 50 0.68 -2.92 3.48
CA PRO A 50 1.61 -2.05 2.77
C PRO A 50 1.79 -2.42 1.30
N VAL A 51 1.81 -3.72 0.99
CA VAL A 51 1.92 -4.19 -0.40
C VAL A 51 0.67 -3.80 -1.17
N ALA A 52 -0.52 -4.06 -0.63
CA ALA A 52 -1.79 -3.68 -1.26
C ALA A 52 -1.91 -2.15 -1.49
N LEU A 53 -1.34 -1.31 -0.61
CA LEU A 53 -1.27 0.13 -0.83
C LEU A 53 -0.37 0.50 -2.01
N VAL A 54 0.80 -0.13 -2.12
CA VAL A 54 1.69 0.08 -3.28
C VAL A 54 1.02 -0.40 -4.56
N GLU A 55 0.37 -1.57 -4.57
CA GLU A 55 -0.40 -2.07 -5.71
C GLU A 55 -1.51 -1.10 -6.12
N LEU A 56 -2.25 -0.53 -5.14
CA LEU A 56 -3.26 0.49 -5.37
C LEU A 56 -2.67 1.73 -6.06
N ILE A 57 -1.51 2.22 -5.59
CA ILE A 57 -0.81 3.34 -6.21
C ILE A 57 -0.46 3.00 -7.67
N CYS A 58 0.13 1.83 -7.93
CA CYS A 58 0.48 1.37 -9.29
C CYS A 58 -0.74 1.34 -10.22
N HIS A 59 -1.88 0.82 -9.74
CA HIS A 59 -3.11 0.74 -10.54
C HIS A 59 -3.76 2.11 -10.77
N GLN A 60 -3.66 3.04 -9.82
CA GLN A 60 -4.25 4.37 -9.94
C GLN A 60 -3.31 5.42 -10.54
N PHE A 61 -2.02 5.08 -10.72
CA PHE A 61 -0.99 6.01 -11.19
C PHE A 61 -1.39 6.72 -12.49
N HIS A 62 -1.87 5.97 -13.50
CA HIS A 62 -2.25 6.55 -14.78
C HIS A 62 -3.42 7.54 -14.66
N LYS A 63 -4.36 7.30 -13.74
CA LYS A 63 -5.48 8.21 -13.47
C LYS A 63 -4.98 9.54 -12.93
N VAL A 64 -4.05 9.50 -11.97
CA VAL A 64 -3.41 10.71 -11.40
C VAL A 64 -2.61 11.43 -12.48
N ALA A 65 -1.78 10.71 -13.23
CA ALA A 65 -0.99 11.27 -14.33
C ALA A 65 -1.85 12.03 -15.34
N ARG A 66 -2.99 11.45 -15.76
CA ARG A 66 -3.94 12.12 -16.66
C ARG A 66 -4.60 13.34 -16.04
N GLN A 67 -4.94 13.29 -14.75
CA GLN A 67 -5.54 14.44 -14.06
C GLN A 67 -4.57 15.62 -14.01
N LEU A 68 -3.27 15.38 -13.85
CA LEU A 68 -2.25 16.43 -13.85
C LEU A 68 -2.12 17.12 -15.22
N GLN A 69 -2.54 16.49 -16.31
CA GLN A 69 -2.61 17.13 -17.63
C GLN A 69 -3.82 18.07 -17.78
N GLN A 70 -4.87 17.90 -16.96
CA GLN A 70 -6.05 18.77 -16.98
C GLN A 70 -5.86 19.97 -16.05
N ARG A 71 -5.21 21.01 -16.59
CA ARG A 71 -4.88 22.23 -15.84
C ARG A 71 -5.90 23.34 -16.07
N HIS A 72 -6.07 24.18 -15.05
CA HIS A 72 -6.75 25.47 -15.21
C HIS A 72 -5.89 26.38 -16.09
N ASP A 73 -6.49 26.90 -17.17
CA ASP A 73 -5.81 27.67 -18.23
C ASP A 73 -4.56 26.95 -18.79
N ASN A 74 -3.56 27.74 -19.23
CA ASN A 74 -2.30 27.26 -19.81
C ASN A 74 -1.18 27.13 -18.77
N ARG A 75 -1.50 26.66 -17.54
CA ARG A 75 -0.48 26.49 -16.50
C ARG A 75 0.40 25.29 -16.80
N GLN A 76 1.71 25.44 -16.58
CA GLN A 76 2.68 24.35 -16.66
C GLN A 76 2.35 23.23 -15.66
N THR A 77 2.61 21.99 -16.06
CA THR A 77 2.41 20.79 -15.26
C THR A 77 3.62 19.88 -15.29
N ILE A 78 3.60 18.83 -14.48
CA ILE A 78 4.56 17.74 -14.58
C ILE A 78 4.21 16.89 -15.81
N GLU A 79 5.10 16.86 -16.78
CA GLU A 79 5.00 15.98 -17.95
C GLU A 79 5.74 14.69 -17.63
N ILE A 80 5.09 13.54 -17.83
CA ILE A 80 5.69 12.23 -17.56
C ILE A 80 6.32 11.72 -18.85
N ASN A 81 7.59 12.04 -19.06
CA ASN A 81 8.33 11.72 -20.27
C ASN A 81 9.18 10.46 -20.10
N ASP A 82 9.84 10.31 -18.96
CA ASP A 82 10.72 9.18 -18.65
C ASP A 82 10.49 8.55 -17.26
N GLU A 83 11.42 7.71 -16.83
CA GLU A 83 11.36 6.98 -15.56
C GLU A 83 11.52 7.90 -14.34
N TYR A 84 12.29 8.98 -14.45
CA TYR A 84 12.49 9.94 -13.36
C TYR A 84 11.21 10.73 -13.09
N ASP A 85 10.48 11.12 -14.13
CA ASP A 85 9.18 11.79 -13.95
C ASP A 85 8.15 10.84 -13.29
N VAL A 86 8.23 9.54 -13.58
CA VAL A 86 7.41 8.52 -12.90
C VAL A 86 7.79 8.44 -11.43
N GLN A 87 9.09 8.40 -11.12
CA GLN A 87 9.60 8.38 -9.75
C GLN A 87 9.14 9.59 -8.95
N ASP A 88 9.22 10.81 -9.50
CA ASP A 88 8.80 12.03 -8.81
C ASP A 88 7.32 11.99 -8.40
N LEU A 89 6.43 11.60 -9.32
CA LEU A 89 5.01 11.48 -9.02
C LEU A 89 4.74 10.32 -8.06
N PHE A 90 5.37 9.17 -8.27
CA PHE A 90 5.17 7.98 -7.46
C PHE A 90 5.62 8.20 -6.01
N HIS A 91 6.74 8.89 -5.81
CA HIS A 91 7.24 9.28 -4.49
C HIS A 91 6.23 10.15 -3.74
N ALA A 92 5.63 11.14 -4.42
CA ALA A 92 4.61 11.98 -3.82
C ALA A 92 3.38 11.17 -3.36
N LEU A 93 2.98 10.15 -4.13
CA LEU A 93 1.88 9.25 -3.77
C LEU A 93 2.24 8.33 -2.60
N LEU A 94 3.46 7.80 -2.56
CA LEU A 94 3.94 6.98 -1.43
C LEU A 94 3.89 7.76 -0.11
N LYS A 95 4.29 9.03 -0.12
CA LYS A 95 4.29 9.89 1.09
C LYS A 95 2.90 10.14 1.70
N ILE A 96 1.82 9.80 0.99
CA ILE A 96 0.46 9.83 1.57
C ILE A 96 0.27 8.69 2.57
N HIS A 97 0.97 7.57 2.37
CA HIS A 97 0.75 6.33 3.09
C HIS A 97 1.91 5.91 3.98
N PHE A 98 3.13 6.37 3.67
CA PHE A 98 4.36 5.93 4.33
C PHE A 98 5.17 7.13 4.84
N GLU A 99 5.57 7.09 6.11
CA GLU A 99 6.37 8.15 6.74
C GLU A 99 7.86 8.09 6.35
N ASP A 100 8.40 6.88 6.17
CA ASP A 100 9.82 6.63 5.85
C ASP A 100 9.97 6.03 4.45
N VAL A 101 9.92 6.89 3.43
CA VAL A 101 10.22 6.55 2.04
C VAL A 101 11.65 6.99 1.73
N ARG A 102 12.57 6.03 1.57
CA ARG A 102 13.98 6.31 1.32
C ARG A 102 14.28 6.18 -0.16
N PRO A 103 14.82 7.22 -0.83
CA PRO A 103 15.55 7.01 -2.06
C PRO A 103 16.86 6.32 -1.67
N GLU A 104 17.00 5.03 -1.90
CA GLU A 104 18.14 4.31 -1.33
C GLU A 104 19.45 4.73 -2.02
N GLU A 105 20.43 5.10 -1.22
CA GLU A 105 21.84 5.15 -1.60
C GLU A 105 22.60 4.28 -0.59
N TYR A 106 23.23 3.18 -1.02
CA TYR A 106 24.57 2.81 -0.56
C TYR A 106 25.26 1.71 -1.38
N THR A 107 26.57 1.88 -1.61
CA THR A 107 27.53 0.84 -2.06
C THR A 107 28.18 0.15 -0.84
N PRO A 108 28.47 -1.15 -0.90
CA PRO A 108 29.77 -1.56 -1.43
C PRO A 108 29.58 -2.48 -2.63
N SER A 109 30.02 -1.97 -3.77
CA SER A 109 30.11 -2.65 -5.06
C SER A 109 30.52 -4.12 -4.96
N TYR A 110 29.56 -5.02 -5.14
CA TYR A 110 29.84 -6.32 -5.77
C TYR A 110 29.67 -6.11 -7.27
N ALA A 111 30.76 -6.21 -8.03
CA ALA A 111 30.81 -6.09 -9.50
C ALA A 111 30.63 -4.67 -10.13
N GLY A 112 30.92 -3.59 -9.39
CA GLY A 112 31.30 -2.31 -10.02
C GLY A 112 30.19 -1.45 -10.65
N SER A 113 28.91 -1.82 -10.53
CA SER A 113 27.81 -0.88 -10.75
C SER A 113 27.04 -0.67 -9.45
N SER A 114 27.01 0.57 -8.96
CA SER A 114 26.03 0.99 -7.96
C SER A 114 24.69 1.11 -8.66
N THR A 115 23.86 0.07 -8.58
CA THR A 115 22.46 0.18 -9.02
C THR A 115 21.71 0.87 -7.89
N ARG A 116 21.25 2.09 -8.15
CA ARG A 116 20.42 2.85 -7.22
C ARG A 116 19.02 2.28 -7.29
N VAL A 117 18.43 1.97 -6.14
CA VAL A 117 17.03 1.58 -6.02
C VAL A 117 16.17 2.83 -6.12
N ASP A 118 14.99 2.72 -6.75
CA ASP A 118 14.08 3.86 -6.83
C ASP A 118 13.52 4.21 -5.46
N PHE A 119 12.91 3.25 -4.75
CA PHE A 119 12.44 3.46 -3.37
C PHE A 119 12.61 2.22 -2.47
N LEU A 120 12.99 2.49 -1.22
CA LEU A 120 12.98 1.52 -0.12
C LEU A 120 11.99 2.00 0.97
N LEU A 121 10.98 1.19 1.24
CA LEU A 121 10.11 1.30 2.42
C LEU A 121 10.70 0.42 3.52
N LYS A 122 11.60 1.00 4.34
CA LYS A 122 12.48 0.22 5.22
C LYS A 122 11.73 -0.54 6.30
N ASN A 123 10.67 0.05 6.87
CA ASN A 123 9.92 -0.59 7.95
C ASN A 123 9.08 -1.75 7.43
N GLU A 124 8.62 -1.64 6.19
CA GLU A 124 7.78 -2.59 5.48
C GLU A 124 8.61 -3.65 4.73
N LYS A 125 9.92 -3.43 4.60
CA LYS A 125 10.86 -4.25 3.80
C LYS A 125 10.40 -4.44 2.36
N ILE A 126 9.86 -3.36 1.78
CA ILE A 126 9.40 -3.32 0.40
C ILE A 126 10.40 -2.48 -0.40
N ILE A 127 10.95 -3.08 -1.44
CA ILE A 127 11.68 -2.37 -2.49
C ILE A 127 10.72 -2.12 -3.66
N ILE A 128 10.77 -0.92 -4.21
CA ILE A 128 9.97 -0.53 -5.37
C ILE A 128 10.92 -0.11 -6.49
N GLU A 129 10.76 -0.75 -7.64
CA GLU A 129 11.53 -0.49 -8.87
C GLU A 129 10.57 0.03 -9.95
N LEU A 130 10.87 1.18 -10.55
CA LEU A 130 9.98 1.82 -11.52
C LEU A 130 10.64 1.87 -12.89
N LYS A 131 9.88 1.53 -13.93
CA LYS A 131 10.27 1.72 -15.33
C LYS A 131 9.19 2.48 -16.08
N LYS A 132 9.59 3.26 -17.08
CA LYS A 132 8.66 3.82 -18.07
C LYS A 132 9.03 3.35 -19.46
N THR A 133 8.06 2.79 -20.19
CA THR A 133 8.32 2.41 -21.59
C THR A 133 8.59 3.65 -22.45
N ARG A 134 9.47 3.47 -23.43
CA ARG A 134 9.83 4.51 -24.41
C ARG A 134 10.26 3.86 -25.72
N LYS A 135 10.58 4.68 -26.73
CA LYS A 135 10.93 4.21 -28.09
C LYS A 135 11.97 3.07 -28.09
N ASN A 136 12.95 3.14 -27.19
CA ASN A 136 14.06 2.19 -27.09
C ASN A 136 13.99 1.30 -25.83
N LEU A 137 12.87 1.33 -25.09
CA LEU A 137 12.66 0.51 -23.90
C LEU A 137 11.25 -0.09 -24.00
N LYS A 138 11.16 -1.26 -24.66
CA LYS A 138 9.91 -1.99 -24.90
C LYS A 138 9.96 -3.30 -24.11
N GLN A 139 9.00 -4.19 -24.36
CA GLN A 139 8.84 -5.44 -23.62
C GLN A 139 10.14 -6.24 -23.41
N LYS A 140 10.96 -6.39 -24.45
CA LYS A 140 12.21 -7.16 -24.34
C LYS A 140 13.19 -6.48 -23.38
N GLU A 141 13.45 -5.19 -23.60
CA GLU A 141 14.43 -4.46 -22.81
C GLU A 141 13.97 -4.27 -21.36
N VAL A 142 12.66 -4.06 -21.14
CA VAL A 142 12.06 -4.02 -19.80
C VAL A 142 12.26 -5.35 -19.09
N GLY A 143 11.96 -6.49 -19.73
CA GLY A 143 12.15 -7.80 -19.13
C GLY A 143 13.60 -8.10 -18.78
N GLU A 144 14.54 -7.77 -19.69
CA GLU A 144 15.98 -7.94 -19.43
C GLU A 144 16.46 -7.12 -18.23
N GLN A 145 16.01 -5.88 -18.09
CA GLN A 145 16.35 -5.04 -16.94
C GLN A 145 15.74 -5.57 -15.64
N LEU A 146 14.44 -5.90 -15.64
CA LEU A 146 13.76 -6.38 -14.44
C LEU A 146 14.33 -7.72 -13.93
N ILE A 147 14.81 -8.61 -14.82
CA ILE A 147 15.50 -9.84 -14.39
C ILE A 147 16.77 -9.51 -13.61
N VAL A 148 17.55 -8.52 -14.06
CA VAL A 148 18.76 -8.06 -13.36
C VAL A 148 18.38 -7.44 -12.02
N ASP A 149 17.35 -6.60 -11.98
CA ASP A 149 16.86 -5.94 -10.76
C ASP A 149 16.38 -7.00 -9.73
N ILE A 150 15.56 -7.97 -10.16
CA ILE A 150 15.10 -9.08 -9.32
C ILE A 150 16.28 -9.88 -8.75
N ALA A 151 17.27 -10.22 -9.58
CA ALA A 151 18.44 -10.98 -9.13
C ALA A 151 19.28 -10.19 -8.12
N HIS A 152 19.40 -8.87 -8.31
CA HIS A 152 20.12 -7.99 -7.41
C HIS A 152 19.46 -7.94 -6.02
N TYR A 153 18.15 -7.67 -5.97
CA TYR A 153 17.43 -7.44 -4.71
C TYR A 153 17.14 -8.70 -3.91
N GLN A 154 17.24 -9.90 -4.48
CA GLN A 154 17.19 -11.15 -3.73
C GLN A 154 18.24 -11.26 -2.61
N THR A 155 19.34 -10.52 -2.72
CA THR A 155 20.42 -10.52 -1.73
C THR A 155 20.34 -9.37 -0.73
N HIS A 156 19.35 -8.49 -0.89
CA HIS A 156 19.23 -7.29 -0.07
C HIS A 156 18.63 -7.62 1.32
N PRO A 157 19.30 -7.27 2.43
CA PRO A 157 18.89 -7.70 3.77
C PRO A 157 17.53 -7.12 4.22
N ASP A 158 17.16 -5.96 3.67
CA ASP A 158 15.90 -5.27 3.98
C ASP A 158 14.83 -5.47 2.88
N CYS A 159 14.96 -6.52 2.03
CA CYS A 159 13.99 -6.82 0.97
C CYS A 159 13.28 -8.15 1.23
N GLU A 160 12.01 -8.07 1.66
CA GLU A 160 11.11 -9.23 1.71
C GLU A 160 10.17 -9.25 0.50
N THR A 161 9.79 -8.06 0.01
CA THR A 161 8.95 -7.90 -1.19
C THR A 161 9.58 -6.90 -2.16
N LEU A 162 9.68 -7.29 -3.43
CA LEU A 162 10.04 -6.42 -4.54
C LEU A 162 8.80 -6.13 -5.39
N VAL A 163 8.46 -4.85 -5.55
CA VAL A 163 7.40 -4.40 -6.45
C VAL A 163 8.02 -3.70 -7.65
N CYS A 164 7.88 -4.30 -8.83
CA CYS A 164 8.30 -3.70 -10.10
C CYS A 164 7.09 -3.06 -10.80
N PHE A 165 7.08 -1.75 -10.94
CA PHE A 165 6.04 -1.02 -11.66
C PHE A 165 6.54 -0.55 -13.03
N VAL A 166 5.87 -0.96 -14.09
CA VAL A 166 6.15 -0.51 -15.45
C VAL A 166 5.01 0.38 -15.94
N TYR A 167 5.28 1.67 -16.07
CA TYR A 167 4.36 2.61 -16.67
C TYR A 167 4.45 2.55 -18.20
N ASP A 168 3.42 2.00 -18.84
CA ASP A 168 3.31 1.81 -20.29
C ASP A 168 2.10 2.57 -20.90
N PRO A 169 2.07 3.92 -20.82
CA PRO A 169 0.92 4.70 -21.28
C PRO A 169 0.63 4.59 -22.78
N GLU A 170 1.59 4.10 -23.57
CA GLU A 170 1.46 3.95 -25.02
C GLU A 170 1.27 2.49 -25.49
N GLY A 171 1.13 1.53 -24.57
CA GLY A 171 0.88 0.13 -24.90
C GLY A 171 2.02 -0.51 -25.73
N ARG A 172 3.28 -0.22 -25.38
CA ARG A 172 4.46 -0.79 -26.03
C ARG A 172 4.70 -2.26 -25.67
N ILE A 173 4.09 -2.73 -24.60
CA ILE A 173 4.09 -4.13 -24.15
C ILE A 173 2.78 -4.77 -24.61
N ALA A 174 2.88 -5.75 -25.51
CA ALA A 174 1.69 -6.30 -26.19
C ALA A 174 0.87 -7.23 -25.28
N ASN A 175 1.54 -7.99 -24.41
CA ASN A 175 0.90 -8.91 -23.46
C ASN A 175 1.41 -8.64 -22.04
N PRO A 176 0.94 -7.56 -21.37
CA PRO A 176 1.43 -7.19 -20.05
C PRO A 176 1.24 -8.33 -19.04
N ILE A 177 0.07 -8.97 -19.02
CA ILE A 177 -0.26 -10.06 -18.08
C ILE A 177 0.72 -11.23 -18.22
N GLY A 178 1.10 -11.60 -19.45
CA GLY A 178 2.09 -12.66 -19.66
C GLY A 178 3.46 -12.30 -19.07
N VAL A 179 3.91 -11.07 -19.32
CA VAL A 179 5.20 -10.57 -18.81
C VAL A 179 5.21 -10.48 -17.30
N GLU A 180 4.13 -9.99 -16.68
CA GLU A 180 3.94 -9.96 -15.22
C GLU A 180 4.15 -11.37 -14.64
N ASN A 181 3.39 -12.36 -15.12
CA ASN A 181 3.45 -13.74 -14.63
C ASN A 181 4.80 -14.42 -14.84
N ASP A 182 5.47 -14.17 -15.97
CA ASP A 182 6.76 -14.78 -16.28
C ASP A 182 7.87 -14.27 -15.34
N LEU A 183 7.85 -12.97 -15.02
CA LEU A 183 8.85 -12.33 -14.15
C LEU A 183 8.62 -12.62 -12.67
N GLU A 184 7.37 -12.68 -12.21
CA GLU A 184 7.04 -13.01 -10.81
C GLU A 184 7.51 -14.42 -10.40
N ARG A 185 7.68 -15.33 -11.36
CA ARG A 185 8.13 -16.72 -11.12
C ARG A 185 9.64 -16.90 -11.15
N CYS A 186 10.41 -15.83 -11.32
CA CYS A 186 11.87 -15.92 -11.43
C CYS A 186 12.57 -16.38 -10.15
N THR A 187 11.92 -16.28 -8.98
CA THR A 187 12.54 -16.65 -7.70
C THR A 187 11.52 -17.04 -6.62
N ASN A 188 11.97 -17.81 -5.63
CA ASN A 188 11.22 -18.14 -4.42
C ASN A 188 11.82 -17.51 -3.16
N SER A 189 12.90 -16.74 -3.27
CA SER A 189 13.64 -16.20 -2.11
C SER A 189 12.98 -14.97 -1.50
N ILE A 190 12.35 -14.14 -2.34
CA ILE A 190 11.59 -12.95 -1.97
C ILE A 190 10.25 -12.97 -2.72
N SER A 191 9.25 -12.24 -2.21
CA SER A 191 8.01 -12.03 -2.94
C SER A 191 8.25 -11.01 -4.06
N VAL A 192 7.93 -11.36 -5.30
CA VAL A 192 8.05 -10.45 -6.46
C VAL A 192 6.65 -10.15 -6.98
N LYS A 193 6.36 -8.86 -7.17
CA LYS A 193 5.13 -8.36 -7.80
C LYS A 193 5.50 -7.50 -8.99
N VAL A 194 4.99 -7.84 -10.17
CA VAL A 194 5.22 -7.05 -11.39
C VAL A 194 3.89 -6.49 -11.86
N ILE A 195 3.85 -5.18 -12.03
CA ILE A 195 2.62 -4.47 -12.42
C ILE A 195 2.91 -3.61 -13.63
N ILE A 196 2.27 -3.92 -14.75
CA ILE A 196 2.34 -3.14 -15.98
C ILE A 196 1.00 -2.41 -16.14
N SER A 197 1.06 -1.08 -16.24
CA SER A 197 -0.13 -0.21 -16.24
C SER A 197 0.11 1.03 -17.10
N PRO A 198 -0.93 1.60 -17.75
CA PRO A 198 -2.30 1.10 -17.84
C PRO A 198 -2.43 -0.14 -18.74
N LYS A 199 -3.49 -0.92 -18.53
CA LYS A 199 -3.88 -2.08 -19.34
C LYS A 199 -5.38 -2.06 -19.65
#